data_AF-A0A5J9TEV2-F1
#
_entry.id   AF-A0A5J9TEV2-F1
#
_cell.length_a   1.000
_cell.length_b   1.000
_cell.length_c   1.000
_cell.angle_alpha   90.00
_cell.angle_beta   90.00
_cell.angle_gamma   90.00
#
_symmetry.space_group_name_H-M   'P 1'
#
loop_
_entity.id
_entity.type
_entity.pdbx_description
1 polymer ?
#
loop_
_entity_poly.entity_id
_entity_poly.type
_entity_poly.pdbx_seq_one_letter_code
_entity_poly.pdbx_strand_id
1 'polypeptide(L)'
;MLAEKQAALEKLEWEANVSNTKVEELQVDVASMDVEVSALMKLFRKMSENDRAPYPRDRTDDSSLDCELVQLDDDVGDIDTEKMEQEMSAYISALAAAKENPTDEFLKAVTEARLKLQAFVL
;
A
#
# COMPACT_ATOMS: atom_id res chain seq x y z
N MET A 1 -29.00 39.05 35.95
CA MET A 1 -27.61 39.04 36.46
C MET A 1 -27.26 37.82 37.32
N LEU A 2 -27.94 37.51 38.44
CA LEU A 2 -27.56 36.34 39.28
C LEU A 2 -27.85 34.99 38.58
N ALA A 3 -29.03 34.84 37.99
CA ALA A 3 -29.40 33.64 37.23
C ALA A 3 -28.53 33.42 35.98
N GLU A 4 -28.17 34.48 35.27
CA GLU A 4 -27.29 34.40 34.10
C GLU A 4 -25.87 33.96 34.47
N LYS A 5 -25.34 34.45 35.62
CA LYS A 5 -24.04 34.00 36.14
C LYS A 5 -24.07 32.51 36.53
N GLN A 6 -25.17 32.06 37.14
CA GLN A 6 -25.36 30.65 37.49
C GLN A 6 -25.41 29.76 36.24
N ALA A 7 -26.19 30.15 35.23
CA ALA A 7 -26.29 29.41 33.97
C ALA A 7 -24.94 29.36 33.21
N ALA A 8 -24.17 30.45 33.24
CA ALA A 8 -22.84 30.47 32.64
C ALA A 8 -21.86 29.53 33.34
N LEU A 9 -21.96 29.41 34.68
CA LEU A 9 -21.13 28.51 35.46
C LEU A 9 -21.47 27.04 35.17
N GLU A 10 -22.75 26.68 35.22
CA GLU A 10 -23.23 25.32 34.92
C GLU A 10 -22.85 24.89 33.49
N LYS A 11 -22.95 25.82 32.52
CA LYS A 11 -22.49 25.57 31.16
C LYS A 11 -21.00 25.29 31.10
N LEU A 12 -20.18 26.10 31.78
CA LEU A 12 -18.73 25.93 31.78
C LEU A 12 -18.33 24.59 32.43
N GLU A 13 -18.99 24.23 33.53
CA GLU A 13 -18.78 22.94 34.20
C GLU A 13 -19.14 21.76 33.30
N TRP A 14 -20.27 21.84 32.58
CA TRP A 14 -20.67 20.84 31.61
C TRP A 14 -19.67 20.72 30.45
N GLU A 15 -19.23 21.85 29.87
CA GLU A 15 -18.24 21.88 28.79
C GLU A 15 -16.89 21.29 29.26
N ALA A 16 -16.47 21.60 30.48
CA ALA A 16 -15.26 21.04 31.08
C ALA A 16 -15.38 19.52 31.27
N ASN A 17 -16.52 19.04 31.74
CA ASN A 17 -16.75 17.61 31.94
C ASN A 17 -16.75 16.84 30.61
N VAL A 18 -17.47 17.34 29.60
CA VAL A 18 -17.48 16.75 28.24
C VAL A 18 -16.08 16.76 27.62
N SER A 19 -15.35 17.87 27.78
CA SER A 19 -13.97 17.98 27.31
C SER A 19 -13.07 16.93 27.97
N ASN A 20 -13.20 16.74 29.28
CA ASN A 20 -12.40 15.76 30.02
C ASN A 20 -12.70 14.32 29.59
N THR A 21 -13.99 13.97 29.41
CA THR A 21 -14.37 12.65 28.86
C THR A 21 -13.75 12.41 27.49
N LYS A 22 -13.77 13.41 26.60
CA LYS A 22 -13.14 13.28 25.28
C LYS A 22 -11.62 13.10 25.35
N VAL A 23 -10.97 13.72 26.33
CA VAL A 23 -9.54 13.52 26.58
C VAL A 23 -9.25 12.09 27.04
N GLU A 24 -10.08 11.51 27.91
CA GLU A 24 -9.96 10.12 28.35
C GLU A 24 -10.14 9.13 27.18
N GLU A 25 -11.12 9.36 26.31
CA GLU A 25 -11.33 8.54 25.09
C GLU A 25 -10.10 8.59 24.17
N LEU A 26 -9.57 9.79 23.90
CA LEU A 26 -8.38 9.95 23.07
C LEU A 26 -7.14 9.29 23.67
N GLN A 27 -7.01 9.26 25.00
CA GLN A 27 -5.91 8.55 25.65
C GLN A 27 -5.99 7.03 25.43
N VAL A 28 -7.19 6.46 25.43
CA VAL A 28 -7.40 5.05 25.11
C VAL A 28 -7.02 4.77 23.65
N ASP A 29 -7.44 5.62 22.72
CA ASP A 29 -7.12 5.46 21.30
C ASP A 29 -5.61 5.52 21.06
N VAL A 30 -4.91 6.48 21.66
CA VAL A 30 -3.44 6.60 21.56
C VAL A 30 -2.75 5.35 22.11
N ALA A 31 -3.21 4.83 23.25
CA ALA A 31 -2.65 3.60 23.81
C ALA A 31 -2.88 2.38 22.90
N SER A 32 -4.05 2.29 22.24
CA SER A 32 -4.34 1.24 21.25
C SER A 32 -3.40 1.36 20.04
N MET A 33 -3.25 2.56 19.49
CA MET A 33 -2.38 2.83 18.35
C MET A 33 -0.91 2.49 18.66
N ASP A 34 -0.42 2.77 19.87
CA ASP A 34 0.95 2.42 20.27
C ASP A 34 1.23 0.91 20.19
N VAL A 35 0.24 0.09 20.59
CA VAL A 35 0.31 -1.37 20.47
C VAL A 35 0.34 -1.81 19.01
N GLU A 36 -0.51 -1.24 18.16
CA GLU A 36 -0.56 -1.54 16.73
C GLU A 36 0.75 -1.17 16.01
N VAL A 37 1.27 0.04 16.27
CA VAL A 37 2.56 0.51 15.73
C VAL A 37 3.70 -0.39 16.21
N SER A 38 3.70 -0.78 17.49
CA SER A 38 4.68 -1.71 18.04
C SER A 38 4.64 -3.08 17.37
N ALA A 39 3.44 -3.62 17.09
CA ALA A 39 3.28 -4.87 16.37
C ALA A 39 3.80 -4.77 14.93
N LEU A 40 3.46 -3.69 14.23
CA LEU A 40 3.93 -3.42 12.87
C LEU A 40 5.46 -3.31 12.81
N MET A 41 6.08 -2.57 13.74
CA MET A 41 7.54 -2.45 13.82
C MET A 41 8.24 -3.78 14.09
N LYS A 42 7.63 -4.68 14.90
CA LYS A 42 8.14 -6.04 15.11
C LYS A 42 8.09 -6.86 13.82
N LEU A 43 7.02 -6.74 13.03
CA LEU A 43 6.91 -7.42 11.74
C LEU A 43 8.01 -6.98 10.77
N PHE A 44 8.23 -5.65 10.63
CA PHE A 44 9.31 -5.12 9.78
C PHE A 44 10.68 -5.61 10.22
N ARG A 45 10.96 -5.63 11.53
CA ARG A 45 12.22 -6.15 12.07
C ARG A 45 12.43 -7.61 11.70
N LYS A 46 11.41 -8.45 11.89
CA LYS A 46 11.47 -9.88 11.56
C LYS A 46 11.73 -10.10 10.06
N MET A 47 11.08 -9.33 9.18
CA MET A 47 11.35 -9.41 7.75
C MET A 47 12.79 -9.02 7.42
N SER A 48 13.30 -7.93 8.02
CA SER A 48 14.69 -7.49 7.81
C SER A 48 15.75 -8.44 8.37
N GLU A 49 15.41 -9.25 9.36
CA GLU A 49 16.30 -10.28 9.93
C GLU A 49 16.34 -11.54 9.07
N ASN A 50 15.21 -11.93 8.45
CA ASN A 50 15.15 -13.07 7.54
C ASN A 50 16.02 -12.88 6.28
N ASP A 51 16.19 -11.64 5.81
CA ASP A 51 17.09 -11.30 4.68
C ASP A 51 18.59 -11.40 5.02
N ARG A 52 18.95 -11.58 6.31
CA ARG A 52 20.35 -11.61 6.76
C ARG A 52 20.89 -13.01 7.07
N ALA A 53 20.18 -14.08 6.70
CA ALA A 53 20.69 -15.44 6.88
C ALA A 53 22.05 -15.59 6.17
N PRO A 54 23.11 -16.09 6.84
CA PRO A 54 24.40 -16.29 6.19
C PRO A 54 24.25 -17.35 5.11
N TYR A 55 24.52 -16.98 3.86
CA TYR A 55 24.75 -17.93 2.78
C TYR A 55 25.83 -18.91 3.24
N PRO A 56 25.60 -20.24 3.23
CA PRO A 56 26.63 -21.19 3.62
C PRO A 56 27.72 -21.15 2.55
N ARG A 57 28.81 -20.47 2.88
CA ARG A 57 30.04 -20.42 2.09
C ARG A 57 30.79 -21.73 2.29
N ASP A 58 30.31 -22.79 1.66
CA ASP A 58 31.11 -23.99 1.36
C ASP A 58 30.42 -24.81 0.27
N ARG A 59 30.80 -24.53 -0.98
CA ARG A 59 31.05 -25.52 -2.03
C ARG A 59 31.51 -24.81 -3.28
N THR A 60 32.75 -25.11 -3.60
CA THR A 60 33.41 -24.99 -4.89
C THR A 60 32.44 -25.23 -6.04
N ASP A 61 32.37 -24.27 -6.96
CA ASP A 61 31.84 -24.37 -8.33
C ASP A 61 30.65 -25.34 -8.51
N ASP A 62 29.46 -24.96 -8.04
CA ASP A 62 28.25 -25.45 -8.69
C ASP A 62 27.11 -24.43 -8.57
N SER A 63 26.50 -24.19 -9.72
CA SER A 63 25.51 -23.16 -9.98
C SER A 63 24.16 -23.59 -9.42
N SER A 64 23.68 -22.95 -8.35
CA SER A 64 22.31 -23.10 -7.87
C SER A 64 21.90 -21.82 -7.12
N LEU A 65 21.47 -20.83 -7.91
CA LEU A 65 20.66 -19.72 -7.44
C LEU A 65 19.20 -20.19 -7.48
N ASP A 66 18.64 -20.61 -6.34
CA ASP A 66 17.19 -20.81 -6.17
C ASP A 66 16.49 -19.44 -5.99
N CYS A 67 16.56 -18.63 -7.05
CA CYS A 67 15.35 -18.01 -7.55
C CYS A 67 14.89 -18.94 -8.67
N GLU A 68 13.61 -19.25 -8.77
CA GLU A 68 13.07 -19.71 -10.05
C GLU A 68 13.09 -18.50 -11.01
N LEU A 69 14.30 -18.09 -11.39
CA LEU A 69 14.58 -17.40 -12.64
C LEU A 69 14.09 -18.39 -13.68
N VAL A 70 12.86 -18.18 -14.16
CA VAL A 70 12.46 -18.64 -15.48
C VAL A 70 13.69 -18.36 -16.34
N GLN A 71 14.31 -19.43 -16.82
CA GLN A 71 15.36 -19.32 -17.83
C GLN A 71 14.66 -18.62 -18.98
N LEU A 72 14.78 -17.29 -19.04
CA LEU A 72 14.67 -16.58 -20.29
C LEU A 72 15.80 -17.21 -21.08
N ASP A 73 15.47 -18.20 -21.89
CA ASP A 73 16.27 -18.46 -23.06
C ASP A 73 16.50 -17.08 -23.66
N ASP A 74 17.77 -16.69 -23.77
CA ASP A 74 18.23 -15.50 -24.51
C ASP A 74 17.86 -15.60 -26.02
N ASP A 75 17.10 -16.65 -26.37
CA ASP A 75 16.46 -16.95 -27.64
C ASP A 75 14.93 -16.75 -27.61
N VAL A 76 14.36 -16.10 -26.59
CA VAL A 76 13.02 -15.51 -26.69
C VAL A 76 13.20 -14.13 -27.29
N GLY A 77 13.13 -14.08 -28.62
CA GLY A 77 13.43 -12.91 -29.45
C GLY A 77 12.98 -11.59 -28.83
N ASP A 78 13.97 -10.74 -28.53
CA ASP A 78 13.90 -9.31 -28.22
C ASP A 78 12.47 -8.83 -27.94
N ILE A 79 11.92 -9.19 -26.77
CA ILE A 79 10.70 -8.55 -26.30
C ILE A 79 11.08 -7.08 -26.17
N ASP A 80 10.54 -6.26 -27.06
CA ASP A 80 10.74 -4.82 -27.08
C ASP A 80 10.24 -4.25 -25.74
N THR A 81 11.16 -4.19 -24.78
CA THR A 81 10.92 -3.78 -23.40
C THR A 81 10.38 -2.35 -23.35
N GLU A 82 10.82 -1.50 -24.28
CA GLU A 82 10.33 -0.14 -24.45
C GLU A 82 8.86 -0.13 -24.88
N LYS A 83 8.50 -0.97 -25.86
CA LYS A 83 7.09 -1.11 -26.29
C LYS A 83 6.19 -1.70 -25.20
N MET A 84 6.68 -2.64 -24.40
CA MET A 84 5.94 -3.16 -23.25
C MET A 84 5.67 -2.07 -22.21
N GLU A 85 6.68 -1.24 -21.88
CA GLU A 85 6.53 -0.12 -20.95
C GLU A 85 5.56 0.96 -21.47
N GLN A 86 5.57 1.23 -22.78
CA GLN A 86 4.61 2.13 -23.42
C GLN A 86 3.17 1.62 -23.30
N GLU A 87 2.93 0.34 -23.58
CA GLU A 87 1.60 -0.25 -23.47
C GLU A 87 1.13 -0.35 -21.99
N MET A 88 2.07 -0.54 -21.05
CA MET A 88 1.77 -0.48 -19.61
C MET A 88 1.33 0.93 -19.20
N SER A 89 2.04 1.95 -19.67
CA SER A 89 1.69 3.35 -19.42
C SER A 89 0.31 3.71 -20.00
N ALA A 90 0.00 3.22 -21.20
CA ALA A 90 -1.29 3.41 -21.84
C ALA A 90 -2.44 2.74 -21.05
N TYR A 91 -2.23 1.53 -20.53
CA TYR A 91 -3.21 0.85 -19.69
C TYR A 91 -3.49 1.59 -18.38
N ILE A 92 -2.45 2.09 -17.70
CA ILE A 92 -2.59 2.88 -16.47
C ILE A 92 -3.35 4.18 -16.74
N SER A 93 -3.05 4.86 -17.85
CA SER A 93 -3.75 6.08 -18.26
C SER A 93 -5.23 5.83 -18.57
N ALA A 94 -5.54 4.77 -19.33
CA ALA A 94 -6.91 4.38 -19.62
C ALA A 94 -7.69 3.99 -18.35
N LEU A 95 -7.04 3.31 -17.40
CA LEU A 95 -7.62 2.99 -16.10
C LEU A 95 -7.93 4.24 -15.27
N ALA A 96 -7.04 5.25 -15.29
CA ALA A 96 -7.28 6.50 -14.60
C ALA A 96 -8.48 7.24 -15.21
N ALA A 97 -8.54 7.34 -16.54
CA ALA A 97 -9.65 7.97 -17.25
C ALA A 97 -10.99 7.25 -17.00
N ALA A 98 -11.01 5.91 -17.03
CA ALA A 98 -12.21 5.13 -16.73
C ALA A 98 -12.65 5.24 -15.25
N LYS A 99 -11.70 5.40 -14.32
CA LYS A 99 -11.99 5.64 -12.90
C LYS A 99 -12.60 7.02 -12.67
N GLU A 100 -12.13 8.03 -13.39
CA GLU A 100 -12.63 9.40 -13.29
C GLU A 100 -13.99 9.56 -14.00
N ASN A 101 -14.16 8.89 -15.15
CA ASN A 101 -15.40 8.90 -15.92
C ASN A 101 -15.65 7.53 -16.57
N PRO A 102 -16.49 6.66 -16.00
CA PRO A 102 -16.68 5.28 -16.49
C PRO A 102 -17.65 5.22 -17.69
N THR A 103 -17.29 5.87 -18.79
CA THR A 103 -18.01 5.76 -20.06
C THR A 103 -17.62 4.48 -20.81
N ASP A 104 -18.51 3.99 -21.66
CA ASP A 104 -18.30 2.76 -22.47
C ASP A 104 -17.04 2.85 -23.34
N GLU A 105 -16.72 4.05 -23.82
CA GLU A 105 -15.48 4.34 -24.56
C GLU A 105 -14.22 4.16 -23.72
N PHE A 106 -14.21 4.61 -22.46
CA PHE A 106 -13.05 4.45 -21.56
C PHE A 106 -12.91 3.01 -21.07
N LEU A 107 -14.03 2.32 -20.80
CA LEU A 107 -14.01 0.89 -20.47
C LEU A 107 -13.46 0.07 -21.65
N LYS A 108 -13.88 0.39 -22.88
CA LYS A 108 -13.33 -0.21 -24.10
C LYS A 108 -11.83 0.05 -24.22
N ALA A 109 -11.37 1.28 -24.00
CA ALA A 109 -9.94 1.63 -24.02
C ALA A 109 -9.12 0.82 -22.99
N VAL A 110 -9.65 0.62 -21.78
CA VAL A 110 -9.01 -0.23 -20.75
C VAL A 110 -8.91 -1.68 -21.22
N THR A 111 -9.98 -2.23 -21.82
CA THR A 111 -9.96 -3.61 -22.32
C THR A 111 -9.00 -3.80 -23.49
N GLU A 112 -8.91 -2.82 -24.39
CA GLU A 112 -7.97 -2.84 -25.52
C GLU A 112 -6.51 -2.75 -25.05
N ALA A 113 -6.21 -1.84 -24.12
CA ALA A 113 -4.88 -1.72 -23.55
C ALA A 113 -4.47 -2.99 -22.77
N ARG A 114 -5.41 -3.62 -22.05
CA ARG A 114 -5.18 -4.91 -21.40
C ARG A 114 -4.90 -6.04 -22.39
N LEU A 115 -5.64 -6.08 -23.50
CA LEU A 115 -5.46 -7.11 -24.54
C LEU A 115 -4.09 -6.99 -25.21
N LYS A 116 -3.62 -5.76 -25.46
CA LYS A 116 -2.27 -5.52 -25.98
C LYS A 116 -1.17 -5.99 -25.02
N LEU A 117 -1.34 -5.75 -23.71
CA LEU A 117 -0.41 -6.26 -22.70
C LEU A 117 -0.41 -7.79 -22.61
N GLN A 118 -1.56 -8.43 -22.77
CA GLN A 118 -1.66 -9.89 -22.78
C GLN A 118 -0.90 -10.53 -23.95
N ALA A 119 -0.75 -9.81 -25.08
CA ALA A 119 -0.01 -10.29 -26.24
C ALA A 119 1.52 -10.39 -26.01
N PHE A 120 2.06 -9.82 -24.93
CA PHE A 120 3.47 -9.98 -24.55
C PHE A 120 3.71 -11.19 -23.62
N VAL A 121 2.65 -11.81 -23.11
CA VAL A 121 2.71 -12.91 -22.13
C VAL A 121 2.29 -14.26 -22.75
N LEU A 122 1.72 -14.25 -23.96
CA LEU A 122 1.25 -15.40 -24.73
C LEU A 122 2.14 -15.64 -25.94
#